data_AF-J9EN00-F1
#
_entry.id   AF-J9EN00-F1
#
_cell.length_a   1.000
_cell.length_b   1.000
_cell.length_c   1.000
_cell.angle_alpha   90.00
_cell.angle_beta   90.00
_cell.angle_gamma   90.00
#
_symmetry.space_group_name_H-M   'P 1'
#
loop_
_entity.id
_entity.type
_entity.pdbx_description
1 polymer ?
#
loop_
_entity_poly.entity_id
_entity_poly.type
_entity_poly.pdbx_seq_one_letter_code
_entity_poly.pdbx_strand_id
1 'polypeptide(L)'
;MEWLIVYGTSWGLLIAVFCETIVISFIYGINNFVQNLKEMLGFEPGYYWRLCWTIGAPLFLLCTIISCFANYEPLKYQDFVYPQIANILGILFSLSTISVIFIVGFYKLYTEKGDTFTMKLKAVLTPQRRDLIYSNEIIGSTSNDEINL
;
A
#
# COMPACT_ATOMS: atom_id res chain seq x y z
N MET A 1 22.00 5.89 17.71
CA MET A 1 21.06 6.31 16.64
C MET A 1 21.07 5.34 15.46
N GLU A 2 22.20 4.71 15.13
CA GLU A 2 22.31 3.83 13.96
C GLU A 2 21.41 2.58 14.00
N TRP A 3 21.20 1.99 15.19
CA TRP A 3 20.28 0.87 15.36
C TRP A 3 18.87 1.16 14.80
N LEU A 4 18.33 2.36 15.07
CA LEU A 4 17.00 2.76 14.59
C LEU A 4 16.97 2.98 13.08
N ILE A 5 18.05 3.54 12.51
CA ILE A 5 18.14 3.80 11.07
C ILE A 5 18.23 2.49 10.28
N VAL A 6 18.98 1.51 10.79
CA VAL A 6 19.12 0.22 10.12
C VAL A 6 17.83 -0.60 10.23
N TYR A 7 17.29 -0.82 11.43
CA TYR A 7 16.08 -1.64 11.58
C TYR A 7 14.80 -0.92 11.13
N GLY A 8 14.66 0.37 11.47
CA GLY A 8 13.48 1.16 11.12
C GLY A 8 13.45 1.51 9.64
N THR A 9 14.45 2.24 9.15
CA THR A 9 14.42 2.80 7.80
C THR A 9 14.84 1.80 6.74
N SER A 10 15.88 0.99 6.95
CA SER A 10 16.33 0.07 5.89
C SER A 10 15.44 -1.16 5.82
N TRP A 11 15.36 -1.92 6.91
CA TRP A 11 14.60 -3.18 6.95
C TRP A 11 13.09 -2.95 6.98
N GLY A 12 12.62 -2.02 7.82
CA GLY A 12 11.19 -1.70 7.93
C GLY A 12 10.60 -1.16 6.62
N LEU A 13 11.25 -0.19 5.98
CA LEU A 13 10.75 0.40 4.73
C LEU A 13 10.78 -0.60 3.57
N LEU A 14 11.84 -1.40 3.44
CA LEU A 14 11.94 -2.41 2.38
C LEU A 14 10.80 -3.41 2.45
N ILE A 15 10.51 -3.93 3.65
CA ILE A 15 9.41 -4.90 3.85
C ILE A 15 8.06 -4.21 3.63
N ALA A 16 7.89 -2.96 4.09
CA ALA A 16 6.67 -2.18 3.89
C ALA A 16 6.34 -1.97 2.40
N VAL A 17 7.28 -1.43 1.63
CA VAL A 17 7.09 -1.15 0.20
C VAL A 17 6.89 -2.43 -0.60
N PHE A 18 7.55 -3.53 -0.21
CA PHE A 18 7.34 -4.84 -0.83
C PHE A 18 5.90 -5.34 -0.65
N CYS A 19 5.36 -5.31 0.56
CA CYS A 19 3.96 -5.72 0.77
C CYS A 19 2.97 -4.75 0.11
N GLU A 20 3.20 -3.45 0.17
CA GLU A 20 2.35 -2.47 -0.53
C GLU A 20 2.30 -2.76 -2.05
N THR A 21 3.44 -3.03 -2.65
CA THR A 21 3.54 -3.37 -4.07
C THR A 21 2.80 -4.66 -4.41
N ILE A 22 2.88 -5.68 -3.54
CA ILE A 22 2.11 -6.94 -3.70
C ILE A 22 0.62 -6.68 -3.58
N VAL A 23 0.18 -5.91 -2.57
CA VAL A 23 -1.23 -5.57 -2.36
C VAL A 23 -1.79 -4.84 -3.56
N ILE A 24 -1.07 -3.86 -4.11
CA ILE A 24 -1.51 -3.11 -5.29
C ILE A 24 -1.55 -4.03 -6.53
N SER A 25 -0.52 -4.84 -6.75
CA SER A 25 -0.40 -5.67 -7.95
C SER A 25 -1.40 -6.82 -7.99
N PHE A 26 -1.62 -7.50 -6.85
CA PHE A 26 -2.45 -8.71 -6.76
C PHE A 26 -3.86 -8.45 -6.21
N ILE A 27 -4.02 -7.63 -5.17
CA ILE A 27 -5.33 -7.41 -4.53
C ILE A 27 -6.09 -6.31 -5.27
N TYR A 28 -5.47 -5.16 -5.50
CA TYR A 28 -6.10 -4.05 -6.21
C TYR A 28 -6.19 -4.31 -7.72
N GLY A 29 -5.16 -4.96 -8.28
CA GLY A 29 -5.08 -5.34 -9.68
C GLY A 29 -4.60 -4.21 -10.59
N ILE A 30 -3.66 -4.54 -11.47
CA ILE A 30 -3.02 -3.55 -12.35
C ILE A 30 -4.00 -2.82 -13.28
N ASN A 31 -5.07 -3.47 -13.72
CA ASN A 31 -6.05 -2.86 -14.61
C ASN A 31 -6.81 -1.71 -13.93
N ASN A 32 -7.20 -1.91 -12.67
CA ASN A 32 -7.84 -0.86 -11.88
C ASN A 32 -6.84 0.28 -11.63
N PHE A 33 -5.59 -0.05 -11.29
CA PHE A 33 -4.54 0.97 -11.10
C PHE A 33 -4.33 1.83 -12.35
N VAL A 34 -4.24 1.22 -13.52
CA VAL A 34 -4.08 1.95 -14.78
C VAL A 34 -5.30 2.79 -15.12
N GLN A 35 -6.51 2.29 -14.84
CA GLN A 35 -7.73 3.07 -15.04
C GLN A 35 -7.75 4.32 -14.17
N ASN A 36 -7.38 4.22 -12.89
CA ASN A 36 -7.27 5.38 -12.01
C ASN A 36 -6.19 6.35 -12.51
N LEU A 37 -5.06 5.83 -12.98
CA LEU A 37 -3.98 6.65 -13.51
C LEU A 37 -4.39 7.39 -14.80
N LYS A 38 -5.19 6.76 -15.66
CA LYS A 38 -5.81 7.40 -16.83
C LYS A 38 -6.76 8.51 -16.43
N GLU A 39 -7.59 8.31 -15.40
CA GLU A 39 -8.51 9.33 -14.90
C GLU A 39 -7.76 10.54 -14.32
N MET A 40 -6.59 10.34 -13.72
CA MET A 40 -5.77 11.42 -13.15
C MET A 40 -4.94 12.17 -14.20
N LEU A 41 -4.34 11.46 -15.16
CA LEU A 41 -3.39 12.03 -16.12
C LEU A 41 -4.02 12.33 -17.49
N GLY A 42 -5.21 11.80 -17.78
CA GLY A 42 -5.91 11.97 -19.06
C GLY A 42 -5.40 11.08 -20.21
N PHE A 43 -4.35 10.29 -20.00
CA PHE A 43 -3.82 9.34 -20.98
C PHE A 43 -3.52 7.97 -20.35
N GLU A 44 -3.58 6.91 -21.16
CA GLU A 44 -3.28 5.56 -20.68
C GLU A 44 -1.77 5.26 -20.74
N PRO A 45 -1.14 4.86 -19.63
CA PRO A 45 0.21 4.31 -19.68
C PRO A 45 0.24 3.02 -20.52
N GLY A 46 1.21 2.95 -21.42
CA GLY A 46 1.40 1.82 -22.34
C GLY A 46 1.72 0.50 -21.64
N TYR A 47 1.69 -0.60 -22.40
CA TYR A 47 1.80 -1.96 -21.87
C TYR A 47 3.12 -2.23 -21.12
N TYR A 48 4.22 -1.60 -21.55
CA TYR A 48 5.52 -1.69 -20.89
C TYR A 48 5.47 -1.22 -19.42
N TRP A 49 4.77 -0.11 -19.15
CA TRP A 49 4.63 0.43 -17.79
C TRP A 49 3.79 -0.49 -16.91
N ARG A 50 2.74 -1.11 -17.47
CA ARG A 50 1.89 -2.07 -16.75
C ARG A 50 2.69 -3.29 -16.30
N LEU A 51 3.53 -3.83 -17.19
CA LEU A 51 4.37 -4.99 -16.90
C LEU A 51 5.50 -4.64 -15.91
N CYS A 52 6.07 -3.44 -16.02
CA CYS A 52 7.04 -2.91 -15.06
C CYS A 52 6.46 -2.86 -13.64
N TRP A 53 5.22 -2.38 -13.46
CA TRP A 53 4.61 -2.32 -12.12
C TRP A 53 4.11 -3.66 -11.60
N THR A 54 3.66 -4.55 -12.48
CA THR A 54 3.13 -5.86 -12.07
C THR A 54 4.24 -6.86 -11.73
N ILE A 55 5.35 -6.83 -12.48
CA ILE A 55 6.43 -7.82 -12.36
C ILE A 55 7.75 -7.14 -11.99
N GLY A 56 8.09 -6.02 -12.64
CA GLY A 56 9.37 -5.34 -12.41
C GLY A 56 9.55 -4.84 -10.98
N ALA A 57 8.57 -4.09 -10.45
CA ALA A 57 8.61 -3.55 -9.10
C ALA A 57 8.69 -4.63 -8.01
N PRO A 58 7.81 -5.65 -7.96
CA PRO A 58 7.90 -6.69 -6.94
C PRO A 58 9.17 -7.55 -7.10
N LEU A 59 9.64 -7.80 -8.34
CA LEU A 59 10.87 -8.56 -8.57
C LEU A 59 12.11 -7.80 -8.08
N PHE A 60 12.20 -6.50 -8.37
CA PHE A 60 13.32 -5.66 -7.92
C PHE A 60 13.39 -5.58 -6.39
N LEU A 61 12.23 -5.41 -5.74
CA LEU A 61 12.13 -5.42 -4.28
C LEU A 61 12.49 -6.79 -3.70
N LEU A 62 12.04 -7.89 -4.32
CA LEU A 62 12.40 -9.24 -3.91
C LEU A 62 13.93 -9.47 -4.00
N CYS A 63 14.56 -9.06 -5.10
CA CYS A 63 16.02 -9.15 -5.26
C CYS A 63 16.77 -8.36 -4.17
N THR A 64 16.26 -7.19 -3.81
CA THR A 64 16.84 -6.36 -2.74
C THR A 64 16.72 -7.04 -1.38
N ILE A 65 15.57 -7.62 -1.06
CA ILE A 65 15.36 -8.38 0.19
C ILE A 65 16.32 -9.58 0.26
N ILE A 66 16.44 -10.36 -0.82
CA ILE A 66 17.35 -11.52 -0.88
C ILE A 66 18.80 -11.07 -0.67
N SER A 67 19.20 -9.98 -1.29
CA SER A 67 20.55 -9.42 -1.14
C SER A 67 20.82 -8.94 0.30
N CYS A 68 19.79 -8.40 0.96
CA CYS A 68 19.86 -7.97 2.36
C CYS A 68 20.01 -9.16 3.32
N PHE A 69 19.30 -10.27 3.06
CA PHE A 69 19.46 -11.51 3.80
C PHE A 69 20.82 -12.18 3.56
N ALA A 70 21.31 -12.15 2.32
CA ALA A 70 22.61 -12.75 1.97
C ALA A 70 23.79 -12.02 2.66
N ASN A 71 23.68 -10.70 2.86
CA ASN A 71 24.67 -9.89 3.56
C ASN A 71 24.27 -9.60 5.01
N TYR A 72 23.50 -10.49 5.64
CA TYR A 72 23.07 -10.31 7.02
C TYR A 72 24.25 -10.49 7.98
N GLU A 73 24.88 -9.39 8.34
CA GLU A 73 25.91 -9.36 9.37
C GLU A 73 25.30 -8.79 10.67
N PRO A 74 25.51 -9.43 11.84
CA PRO A 74 25.02 -8.90 13.11
C PRO A 74 25.58 -7.49 13.31
N LEU A 75 24.70 -6.52 13.58
CA LEU A 75 25.06 -5.12 13.78
C LEU A 75 26.17 -4.99 14.83
N LYS A 76 27.36 -4.63 14.36
CA LYS A 76 28.51 -4.25 15.18
C LYS A 76 28.67 -2.74 15.07
N TYR A 77 28.67 -2.05 16.20
CA TYR A 77 29.01 -0.64 16.24
C TYR A 77 30.38 -0.50 16.90
N GLN A 78 31.38 -0.13 16.11
CA GLN A 78 32.79 -0.12 16.52
C GLN A 78 33.20 -1.48 17.13
N ASP A 79 33.52 -1.53 18.43
CA ASP A 79 33.88 -2.75 19.18
C ASP A 79 32.71 -3.36 19.98
N PHE A 80 31.51 -2.77 19.91
CA PHE A 80 30.33 -3.24 20.64
C PHE A 80 29.44 -4.11 19.75
N VAL A 81 29.39 -5.40 20.08
CA VAL A 81 28.45 -6.35 19.46
C VAL A 81 27.10 -6.19 20.12
N TYR A 82 26.06 -5.84 19.35
CA TYR A 82 24.71 -5.72 19.90
C TYR A 82 24.23 -7.09 20.43
N PRO A 83 23.61 -7.13 21.63
CA PRO A 83 23.06 -8.36 22.17
C PRO A 83 21.89 -8.85 21.31
N GLN A 84 21.68 -10.17 21.26
CA GLN A 84 20.65 -10.79 20.41
C GLN A 84 19.23 -10.27 20.69
N ILE A 85 18.93 -9.89 21.93
CA ILE A 85 17.64 -9.30 22.31
C ILE A 85 17.39 -7.99 21.56
N ALA A 86 18.42 -7.16 21.37
CA ALA A 86 18.31 -5.91 20.64
C ALA A 86 18.07 -6.15 19.14
N ASN A 87 18.60 -7.23 18.58
CA ASN A 87 18.30 -7.61 17.20
C ASN A 87 16.84 -8.07 17.03
N ILE A 88 16.36 -8.92 17.94
CA ILE A 88 14.96 -9.40 17.93
C ILE A 88 13.97 -8.23 18.07
N LEU A 89 14.25 -7.29 18.99
CA LEU A 89 13.44 -6.09 19.14
C LEU A 89 13.43 -5.21 17.88
N GLY A 90 14.55 -5.15 17.15
CA GLY A 90 14.65 -4.40 15.90
C GLY A 90 13.75 -4.99 14.82
N ILE A 91 13.79 -6.31 14.66
CA ILE A 91 12.95 -7.03 13.71
C ILE A 91 11.46 -6.91 14.08
N LEU A 92 11.11 -7.04 15.37
CA LEU A 92 9.73 -6.86 15.84
C LEU A 92 9.23 -5.44 15.59
N PHE A 93 10.09 -4.43 15.75
CA PHE A 93 9.76 -3.05 15.45
C PHE A 93 9.45 -2.86 13.96
N SER A 94 10.28 -3.41 13.06
CA SER A 94 10.04 -3.39 11.61
C SER A 94 8.72 -4.07 11.24
N LEU A 95 8.39 -5.21 11.86
CA LEU A 95 7.13 -5.93 11.62
C LEU A 95 5.90 -5.22 12.21
N SER A 96 6.07 -4.41 13.25
CA SER A 96 4.96 -3.67 13.86
C SER A 96 4.33 -2.68 12.88
N THR A 97 5.17 -1.95 12.13
CA THR A 97 4.70 -0.95 11.15
C THR A 97 3.80 -1.58 10.09
N ILE A 98 4.17 -2.75 9.58
CA ILE A 98 3.42 -3.39 8.50
C ILE A 98 2.13 -4.05 8.99
N SER A 99 2.14 -4.55 10.23
CA SER A 99 0.98 -5.18 10.86
C SER A 99 -0.23 -4.24 10.90
N VAL A 100 -0.01 -2.93 11.07
CA VAL A 100 -1.08 -1.93 11.10
C VAL A 100 -1.90 -1.93 9.80
N ILE A 101 -1.25 -2.01 8.64
CA ILE A 101 -1.91 -2.02 7.33
C ILE A 101 -2.80 -3.28 7.19
N PHE A 102 -2.27 -4.44 7.57
CA PHE A 102 -3.05 -5.69 7.58
C PHE A 102 -4.21 -5.64 8.55
N ILE A 103 -3.99 -5.15 9.79
CA ILE A 103 -5.03 -5.05 10.83
C ILE A 103 -6.17 -4.16 10.35
N VAL A 104 -5.89 -3.00 9.76
CA VAL A 104 -6.94 -2.13 9.22
C VAL A 104 -7.70 -2.80 8.08
N GLY A 105 -6.99 -3.49 7.19
CA GLY A 105 -7.61 -4.27 6.10
C GLY A 105 -8.54 -5.37 6.62
N PHE A 106 -8.09 -6.16 7.59
CA PHE A 106 -8.91 -7.19 8.24
C PHE A 106 -10.06 -6.60 9.03
N TYR A 107 -9.83 -5.54 9.80
CA TYR A 107 -10.86 -4.84 10.56
C TYR A 107 -11.99 -4.36 9.66
N LYS A 108 -11.64 -3.69 8.54
CA LYS A 108 -12.60 -3.31 7.49
C LYS A 108 -13.35 -4.52 6.93
N LEU A 109 -12.65 -5.63 6.66
CA LEU A 109 -13.28 -6.85 6.15
C LEU A 109 -14.27 -7.49 7.14
N TYR A 110 -13.99 -7.42 8.44
CA TYR A 110 -14.87 -7.95 9.49
C TYR A 110 -16.07 -7.05 9.77
N THR A 111 -15.89 -5.73 9.71
CA THR A 111 -16.95 -4.74 10.01
C THR A 111 -18.01 -4.63 8.91
N GLU A 112 -17.68 -4.91 7.64
CA GLU A 112 -18.65 -4.88 6.55
C GLU A 112 -19.73 -5.99 6.70
N LYS A 113 -21.00 -5.63 6.52
CA LYS A 113 -22.14 -6.55 6.61
C LYS A 113 -22.41 -7.22 5.25
N GLY A 114 -21.99 -8.47 5.10
CA GLY A 114 -22.29 -9.29 3.92
C GLY A 114 -22.10 -10.78 4.23
N ASP A 115 -23.02 -11.65 3.82
CA ASP A 115 -22.98 -13.07 4.23
C ASP A 115 -21.87 -13.90 3.54
N THR A 116 -21.22 -13.36 2.49
CA THR A 116 -20.16 -14.07 1.74
C THR A 116 -18.88 -13.25 1.63
N PHE A 117 -17.73 -13.87 1.93
CA PHE A 117 -16.39 -13.23 1.92
C PHE A 117 -16.06 -12.50 0.62
N THR A 118 -16.47 -13.03 -0.54
CA THR A 118 -16.24 -12.39 -1.85
C THR A 118 -17.06 -11.11 -2.04
N MET A 119 -18.25 -11.01 -1.46
CA MET A 119 -19.05 -9.77 -1.49
C MET A 119 -18.46 -8.71 -0.56
N LYS A 120 -18.01 -9.10 0.63
CA LYS A 120 -17.32 -8.18 1.55
C LYS A 120 -16.01 -7.66 0.96
N LEU A 121 -15.19 -8.56 0.41
CA LEU A 121 -13.93 -8.19 -0.24
C LEU A 121 -14.20 -7.26 -1.43
N LYS A 122 -15.21 -7.57 -2.26
CA LYS A 122 -15.60 -6.72 -3.38
C LYS A 122 -16.10 -5.36 -2.92
N ALA A 123 -16.88 -5.29 -1.84
CA ALA A 123 -17.38 -4.04 -1.26
C ALA A 123 -16.26 -3.16 -0.68
N VAL A 124 -15.30 -3.77 0.03
CA VAL A 124 -14.12 -3.06 0.58
C VAL A 124 -13.16 -2.60 -0.52
N LEU A 125 -13.05 -3.37 -1.61
CA LEU A 125 -12.19 -3.04 -2.74
C LEU A 125 -12.85 -2.10 -3.76
N THR A 126 -14.17 -1.91 -3.71
CA THR A 126 -14.83 -0.87 -4.52
C THR A 126 -14.46 0.52 -3.98
N PRO A 127 -13.86 1.38 -4.81
CA PRO A 127 -13.58 2.75 -4.41
C PRO A 127 -14.90 3.49 -4.17
N GLN A 128 -14.94 4.31 -3.11
CA GLN A 128 -16.07 5.22 -2.85
C GLN A 128 -16.19 6.19 -4.04
N ARG A 129 -17.12 5.93 -4.96
CA ARG A 129 -17.34 6.78 -6.12
C ARG A 129 -17.96 8.09 -5.63
N ARG A 130 -17.38 9.22 -6.04
CA ARG A 130 -17.84 10.58 -5.70
C ARG A 130 -19.16 10.90 -6.41
N ASP A 131 -20.22 10.17 -6.07
CA ASP A 131 -21.57 10.38 -6.60
C ASP A 131 -22.18 11.70 -6.06
N LEU A 132 -21.55 12.30 -5.04
CA LEU A 132 -22.01 13.51 -4.35
C LEU A 132 -21.63 14.83 -5.04
N ILE A 133 -20.63 14.85 -5.93
CA ILE A 133 -20.25 16.10 -6.62
C ILE A 133 -21.26 16.44 -7.73
N TYR A 134 -21.71 15.41 -8.47
CA TYR A 134 -22.72 15.58 -9.53
C TYR A 134 -24.09 15.98 -8.96
N SER A 135 -24.48 15.41 -7.81
CA SER A 135 -25.75 15.76 -7.16
C SER A 135 -25.75 17.22 -6.67
N ASN A 136 -24.66 17.70 -6.07
CA ASN A 136 -24.59 19.09 -5.60
C ASN A 136 -24.40 20.12 -6.73
N GLU A 137 -23.68 19.79 -7.81
CA GLU A 137 -23.60 20.66 -8.99
C GLU A 137 -24.96 20.81 -9.70
N ILE A 138 -25.74 19.73 -9.80
CA ILE A 138 -27.10 19.78 -10.37
C ILE A 138 -28.05 20.56 -9.45
N ILE A 139 -28.01 20.31 -8.13
CA ILE A 139 -28.86 21.03 -7.18
C ILE A 139 -28.51 22.52 -7.15
N GLY A 140 -27.22 22.88 -7.25
CA GLY A 140 -26.75 24.26 -7.30
C GLY A 140 -27.06 25.00 -8.60
N SER A 141 -27.07 24.32 -9.76
CA SER A 141 -27.50 24.95 -11.02
C SER A 141 -29.00 25.19 -11.03
N THR A 142 -29.78 24.20 -10.59
CA THR A 142 -31.25 24.27 -10.57
C THR A 142 -31.77 25.34 -9.60
N SER A 143 -31.11 25.51 -8.44
CA SER A 143 -31.48 26.57 -7.50
C SER A 143 -31.16 27.98 -8.00
N ASN A 144 -30.06 28.15 -8.75
CA ASN A 144 -29.70 29.46 -9.29
C ASN A 144 -30.64 29.88 -10.42
N ASP A 145 -31.17 28.93 -11.20
CA ASP A 145 -32.14 29.22 -12.25
C ASP A 145 -33.54 29.57 -11.67
N GLU A 146 -33.95 28.98 -10.53
CA GLU A 146 -35.21 29.33 -9.86
C GLU A 146 -35.18 30.69 -9.14
N ILE A 147 -34.01 31.19 -8.73
CA ILE A 147 -33.88 32.49 -8.04
C ILE A 147 -33.82 33.67 -9.03
N ASN A 148 -33.46 33.41 -10.29
CA ASN A 148 -33.32 34.43 -11.34
C ASN A 148 -34.55 34.54 -12.28
N LEU A 149 -35.67 33.90 -11.93
CA LEU A 149 -36.98 34.00 -12.58
C LEU A 149 -37.99 34.70 -11.65
#